data_AF-A0A7S0LWF7-F1
#
_entry.id   AF-A0A7S0LWF7-F1
#
_cell.length_a   1.000
_cell.length_b   1.000
_cell.length_c   1.000
_cell.angle_alpha   90.00
_cell.angle_beta   90.00
_cell.angle_gamma   90.00
#
_symmetry.space_group_name_H-M   'P 1'
#
loop_
_entity.id
_entity.type
_entity.pdbx_description
1 polymer ?
#
loop_
_entity_poly.entity_id
_entity_poly.type
_entity_poly.pdbx_seq_one_letter_code
_entity_poly.pdbx_strand_id
1 'polypeptide(L)'
;VAKIMAQPERFTNKVLSLTGTPVNEGQFAEAFSAVLETPVSHVPVPYATSKQSMMDMGMPEWQVDGVIELYKMVASVEPCLTSPVSDLPAILNRELATPASLAAYVAPGLKAIKQAAEYEAAVAAAEAAEKMETMKLAASEAESAIKAAEKAKAEKAAAEKAAARLKATRVAINAGGLVLKKMGNEAAFKARYVWVDEDKKTVNWSKGETKEGPFKSITLAPGVVISAPTFNAAKAASMFGAAEPDGYIITVTEAPGKPSLDLKIEGGTADANAWVTAMQLLCVPKAK
;
A
#
# COMPACT_ATOMS: atom_id res chain seq x y z
N VAL A 1 66.28 19.08 8.56
CA VAL A 1 66.48 20.49 8.13
C VAL A 1 67.07 21.35 9.25
N ALA A 2 66.52 21.36 10.47
CA ALA A 2 67.06 22.17 11.58
C ALA A 2 68.55 21.94 11.93
N LYS A 3 69.07 20.69 11.86
CA LYS A 3 70.47 20.40 12.22
C LYS A 3 71.52 20.91 11.22
N ILE A 4 71.20 20.94 9.92
CA ILE A 4 72.10 21.49 8.89
C ILE A 4 72.24 23.00 9.10
N MET A 5 71.12 23.67 9.37
CA MET A 5 71.10 25.10 9.66
C MET A 5 71.74 25.46 11.00
N ALA A 6 71.71 24.55 11.98
CA ALA A 6 72.35 24.74 13.28
C ALA A 6 73.89 24.61 13.22
N GLN A 7 74.43 23.95 12.19
CA GLN A 7 75.86 23.66 12.03
C GLN A 7 76.29 23.79 10.54
N PRO A 8 76.08 24.96 9.92
CA PRO A 8 76.25 25.15 8.48
C PRO A 8 77.70 24.91 8.02
N GLU A 9 78.69 25.20 8.87
CA GLU A 9 80.10 24.98 8.60
C GLU A 9 80.45 23.51 8.29
N ARG A 10 79.70 22.56 8.86
CA ARG A 10 79.91 21.12 8.62
C ARG A 10 79.47 20.65 7.24
N PHE A 11 78.59 21.42 6.60
CA PHE A 11 77.90 21.05 5.36
C PHE A 11 78.13 22.03 4.20
N THR A 12 78.91 23.09 4.42
CA THR A 12 79.20 24.10 3.40
C THR A 12 79.88 23.47 2.17
N ASN A 13 79.38 23.83 0.98
CA ASN A 13 79.84 23.31 -0.31
C ASN A 13 79.75 21.78 -0.48
N LYS A 14 78.89 21.10 0.29
CA LYS A 14 78.61 19.67 0.13
C LYS A 14 77.26 19.44 -0.56
N VAL A 15 77.20 18.45 -1.44
CA VAL A 15 75.95 17.87 -1.94
C VAL A 15 75.57 16.76 -0.98
N LEU A 16 74.34 16.80 -0.45
CA LEU A 16 73.85 15.84 0.54
C LEU A 16 72.76 14.97 -0.08
N SER A 17 72.85 13.65 0.17
CA SER A 17 71.81 12.68 -0.18
C SER A 17 70.92 12.43 1.03
N LEU A 18 69.62 12.77 0.93
CA LEU A 18 68.67 12.63 2.03
C LEU A 18 67.64 11.53 1.77
N THR A 19 68.09 10.27 1.77
CA THR A 19 67.23 9.11 1.47
C THR A 19 66.94 8.26 2.71
N GLY A 20 65.78 7.60 2.72
CA GLY A 20 65.45 6.59 3.72
C GLY A 20 66.14 5.26 3.45
N THR A 21 65.85 4.25 4.27
CA THR A 21 66.18 2.86 3.92
C THR A 21 65.35 2.45 2.70
N PRO A 22 65.96 1.93 1.61
CA PRO A 22 65.22 1.43 0.47
C PRO A 22 64.27 0.31 0.87
N VAL A 23 63.01 0.43 0.45
CA VAL A 23 61.93 -0.51 0.74
C VAL A 23 61.03 -0.63 -0.49
N ASN A 24 60.38 -1.77 -0.64
CA ASN A 24 59.36 -1.97 -1.66
C ASN A 24 57.94 -1.72 -1.10
N GLU A 25 56.98 -1.58 -2.00
CA GLU A 25 55.58 -1.31 -1.66
C GLU A 25 54.93 -2.45 -0.89
N GLY A 26 55.41 -3.69 -1.08
CA GLY A 26 54.96 -4.86 -0.31
C GLY A 26 55.32 -4.75 1.18
N GLN A 27 56.51 -4.24 1.51
CA GLN A 27 56.93 -4.00 2.89
C GLN A 27 56.11 -2.91 3.56
N PHE A 28 55.70 -1.88 2.81
CA PHE A 28 54.71 -0.92 3.32
C PHE A 28 53.35 -1.58 3.54
N ALA A 29 52.85 -2.34 2.57
CA ALA A 29 51.56 -3.04 2.71
C ALA A 29 51.53 -3.98 3.93
N GLU A 30 52.61 -4.72 4.19
CA GLU A 30 52.76 -5.54 5.39
C GLU A 30 52.75 -4.71 6.67
N ALA A 31 53.54 -3.63 6.73
CA ALA A 31 53.60 -2.74 7.89
C ALA A 31 52.23 -2.10 8.19
N PHE A 32 51.52 -1.64 7.17
CA PHE A 32 50.17 -1.09 7.32
C PHE A 32 49.17 -2.17 7.73
N SER A 33 49.27 -3.38 7.18
CA SER A 33 48.40 -4.50 7.57
C SER A 33 48.50 -4.80 9.06
N ALA A 34 49.72 -4.83 9.58
CA ALA A 34 49.98 -5.12 10.99
C ALA A 34 49.37 -4.05 11.91
N VAL A 35 49.51 -2.76 11.58
CA VAL A 35 49.06 -1.67 12.45
C VAL A 35 47.55 -1.39 12.33
N LEU A 36 46.99 -1.57 11.12
CA LEU A 36 45.57 -1.35 10.86
C LEU A 36 44.69 -2.58 11.17
N GLU A 37 45.32 -3.73 11.48
CA GLU A 37 44.63 -5.00 11.73
C GLU A 37 43.68 -5.37 10.57
N THR A 38 44.04 -4.95 9.36
CA THR A 38 43.25 -5.12 8.13
C THR A 38 44.21 -5.53 7.03
N PRO A 39 43.96 -6.60 6.26
CA PRO A 39 44.83 -7.00 5.17
C PRO A 39 44.97 -5.88 4.14
N VAL A 40 46.19 -5.39 3.94
CA VAL A 40 46.57 -4.43 2.90
C VAL A 40 47.53 -5.14 1.96
N SER A 41 47.24 -5.09 0.67
CA SER A 41 48.11 -5.61 -0.37
C SER A 41 48.50 -4.51 -1.34
N HIS A 42 49.72 -4.59 -1.85
CA HIS A 42 50.13 -3.76 -2.98
C HIS A 42 49.63 -4.39 -4.28
N VAL A 43 48.86 -3.63 -5.05
CA VAL A 43 48.42 -4.00 -6.40
C VAL A 43 48.92 -2.90 -7.35
N PRO A 44 49.80 -3.23 -8.32
CA PRO A 44 50.26 -2.24 -9.28
C PRO A 44 49.08 -1.78 -10.14
N VAL A 45 48.86 -0.47 -10.18
CA VAL A 45 47.84 0.15 -11.04
C VAL A 45 48.47 0.50 -12.38
N PRO A 46 47.83 0.20 -13.53
CA PRO A 46 48.35 0.61 -14.83
C PRO A 46 48.53 2.14 -14.91
N TYR A 47 49.64 2.60 -15.47
CA TYR A 47 49.97 4.04 -15.54
C TYR A 47 48.87 4.89 -16.18
N ALA A 48 48.19 4.36 -17.21
CA ALA A 48 47.07 5.06 -17.85
C ALA A 48 45.90 5.28 -16.88
N THR A 49 45.60 4.27 -16.05
CA THR A 49 44.56 4.36 -15.01
C THR A 49 44.98 5.33 -13.91
N SER A 50 46.23 5.26 -13.44
CA SER A 50 46.76 6.21 -12.46
C SER A 50 46.70 7.65 -12.96
N LYS A 51 47.05 7.89 -14.24
CA LYS A 51 46.97 9.22 -14.87
C LYS A 51 45.54 9.75 -14.84
N GLN A 52 44.58 8.93 -15.29
CA GLN A 52 43.17 9.33 -15.30
C GLN A 52 42.67 9.65 -13.89
N SER A 53 42.94 8.78 -12.89
CA SER A 53 42.51 9.02 -11.51
C SER A 53 43.05 10.34 -10.94
N MET A 54 44.31 10.69 -11.20
CA MET A 54 44.89 11.95 -10.72
C MET A 54 44.28 13.17 -11.42
N MET A 55 43.97 13.07 -12.71
CA MET A 55 43.28 14.13 -13.46
C MET A 55 41.84 14.31 -12.98
N ASP A 56 41.13 13.23 -12.67
CA ASP A 56 39.78 13.28 -12.10
C ASP A 56 39.76 13.94 -10.71
N MET A 57 40.88 13.86 -9.98
CA MET A 57 41.11 14.60 -8.73
C MET A 57 41.49 16.08 -8.95
N GLY A 58 41.53 16.55 -10.20
CA GLY A 58 41.79 17.94 -10.56
C GLY A 58 43.26 18.31 -10.76
N MET A 59 44.18 17.33 -10.80
CA MET A 59 45.58 17.63 -11.12
C MET A 59 45.73 17.96 -12.61
N PRO A 60 46.47 19.02 -12.97
CA PRO A 60 46.70 19.37 -14.37
C PRO A 60 47.55 18.31 -15.05
N GLU A 61 47.25 18.03 -16.32
CA GLU A 61 47.86 16.91 -17.06
C GLU A 61 49.40 16.92 -17.04
N TRP A 62 50.03 18.08 -17.25
CA TRP A 62 51.49 18.21 -17.23
C TRP A 62 52.12 17.79 -15.89
N GLN A 63 51.42 18.01 -14.78
CA GLN A 63 51.90 17.61 -13.46
C GLN A 63 51.75 16.10 -13.28
N VAL A 64 50.62 15.54 -13.73
CA VAL A 64 50.37 14.09 -13.69
C VAL A 64 51.38 13.35 -14.55
N ASP A 65 51.71 13.85 -15.74
CA ASP A 65 52.72 13.27 -16.61
C ASP A 65 54.10 13.20 -15.94
N GLY A 66 54.50 14.26 -15.21
CA GLY A 66 55.73 14.24 -14.41
C GLY A 66 55.71 13.20 -13.28
N VAL A 67 54.57 13.00 -12.60
CA VAL A 67 54.43 11.95 -11.56
C VAL A 67 54.50 10.55 -12.18
N ILE A 68 53.86 10.35 -13.34
CA ILE A 68 53.91 9.06 -14.05
C ILE A 68 55.32 8.75 -14.53
N GLU A 69 56.07 9.74 -15.03
CA GLU A 69 57.48 9.57 -15.37
C GLU A 69 58.32 9.18 -14.14
N LEU A 70 58.10 9.85 -13.00
CA LEU A 70 58.75 9.49 -11.74
C LEU A 70 58.47 8.03 -11.35
N TYR A 71 57.22 7.57 -11.42
CA TYR A 71 56.89 6.18 -11.12
C TYR A 71 57.55 5.17 -12.06
N LYS A 72 57.67 5.50 -13.36
CA LYS A 72 58.43 4.67 -14.30
C LYS A 72 59.90 4.57 -13.89
N MET A 73 60.52 5.67 -13.49
CA MET A 73 61.91 5.68 -13.03
C MET A 73 62.10 4.85 -11.75
N VAL A 74 61.15 4.90 -10.81
CA VAL A 74 61.16 4.04 -9.61
C VAL A 74 61.05 2.57 -10.00
N ALA A 75 60.11 2.22 -10.90
CA ALA A 75 59.93 0.84 -11.37
C ALA A 75 61.16 0.31 -12.13
N SER A 76 61.87 1.20 -12.83
CA SER A 76 63.15 0.91 -13.50
C SER A 76 64.36 0.90 -12.55
N VAL A 77 64.16 1.16 -11.26
CA VAL A 77 65.19 1.17 -10.22
C VAL A 77 66.31 2.19 -10.52
N GLU A 78 65.95 3.34 -11.08
CA GLU A 78 66.91 4.38 -11.45
C GLU A 78 67.76 4.83 -10.24
N PRO A 79 69.11 4.84 -10.32
CA PRO A 79 69.97 5.09 -9.16
C PRO A 79 69.74 6.45 -8.47
N CYS A 80 69.24 7.45 -9.19
CA CYS A 80 68.91 8.76 -8.61
C CYS A 80 67.73 8.73 -7.64
N LEU A 81 66.91 7.67 -7.65
CA LEU A 81 65.73 7.49 -6.79
C LEU A 81 65.85 6.32 -5.82
N THR A 82 66.73 5.34 -6.12
CA THR A 82 66.84 4.08 -5.36
C THR A 82 68.18 3.90 -4.64
N SER A 83 69.05 4.92 -4.66
CA SER A 83 70.35 4.85 -3.99
C SER A 83 70.21 4.55 -2.49
N PRO A 84 70.91 3.51 -1.98
CA PRO A 84 70.96 3.22 -0.54
C PRO A 84 71.86 4.20 0.23
N VAL A 85 72.56 5.10 -0.46
CA VAL A 85 73.49 6.04 0.17
C VAL A 85 72.73 7.24 0.73
N SER A 86 72.78 7.40 2.06
CA SER A 86 72.12 8.49 2.78
C SER A 86 73.04 9.15 3.80
N ASP A 87 73.08 10.48 3.79
CA ASP A 87 73.74 11.29 4.82
C ASP A 87 72.84 11.48 6.06
N LEU A 88 71.56 11.09 6.00
CA LEU A 88 70.59 11.33 7.08
C LEU A 88 70.99 10.73 8.43
N PRO A 89 71.53 9.50 8.56
CA PRO A 89 71.93 8.96 9.86
C PRO A 89 73.00 9.83 10.53
N ALA A 90 74.00 10.27 9.76
CA ALA A 90 75.09 11.12 10.25
C ALA A 90 74.60 12.54 10.61
N ILE A 91 73.65 13.08 9.84
CA ILE A 91 73.05 14.40 10.09
C ILE A 91 72.13 14.36 11.32
N LEU A 92 71.27 13.34 11.42
CA LEU A 92 70.22 13.27 12.43
C LEU A 92 70.69 12.66 13.75
N ASN A 93 71.79 11.90 13.76
CA ASN A 93 72.28 11.15 14.93
C ASN A 93 71.17 10.29 15.58
N ARG A 94 70.40 9.60 14.72
CA ARG A 94 69.37 8.63 15.10
C ARG A 94 69.13 7.67 13.94
N GLU A 95 68.46 6.56 14.22
CA GLU A 95 67.98 5.64 13.20
C GLU A 95 66.96 6.31 12.27
N LEU A 96 66.92 5.85 11.02
CA LEU A 96 65.95 6.29 10.04
C LEU A 96 64.56 5.71 10.35
N ALA A 97 63.52 6.40 9.90
CA ALA A 97 62.17 5.87 9.99
C ALA A 97 62.05 4.58 9.16
N THR A 98 61.39 3.57 9.73
CA THR A 98 61.04 2.31 9.08
C THR A 98 59.58 2.36 8.60
N PRO A 99 59.15 1.49 7.65
CA PRO A 99 57.75 1.33 7.29
C PRO A 99 56.85 1.11 8.51
N ALA A 100 57.28 0.29 9.47
CA ALA A 100 56.55 0.05 10.71
C ALA A 100 56.38 1.32 11.55
N SER A 101 57.44 2.13 11.71
CA SER A 101 57.36 3.38 12.46
C SER A 101 56.46 4.42 11.78
N LEU A 102 56.47 4.47 10.44
CA LEU A 102 55.59 5.35 9.68
C LEU A 102 54.13 4.90 9.78
N ALA A 103 53.87 3.60 9.58
CA ALA A 103 52.53 3.02 9.71
C ALA A 103 51.96 3.27 11.11
N ALA A 104 52.76 3.06 12.17
CA ALA A 104 52.39 3.36 13.55
C ALA A 104 52.06 4.84 13.75
N TYR A 105 52.84 5.75 13.15
CA TYR A 105 52.64 7.18 13.27
C TYR A 105 51.33 7.65 12.63
N VAL A 106 50.96 7.14 11.44
CA VAL A 106 49.78 7.59 10.70
C VAL A 106 48.51 6.80 11.03
N ALA A 107 48.63 5.63 11.64
CA ALA A 107 47.50 4.75 11.91
C ALA A 107 46.35 5.37 12.70
N PRO A 108 46.57 6.23 13.72
CA PRO A 108 45.46 6.90 14.39
C PRO A 108 44.59 7.71 13.43
N GLY A 109 45.19 8.42 12.47
CA GLY A 109 44.46 9.17 11.45
C GLY A 109 43.69 8.27 10.50
N LEU A 110 44.31 7.18 10.03
CA LEU A 110 43.64 6.22 9.15
C LEU A 110 42.49 5.48 9.85
N LYS A 111 42.66 5.11 11.12
CA LYS A 111 41.59 4.51 11.94
C LYS A 111 40.43 5.48 12.15
N ALA A 112 40.72 6.76 12.41
CA ALA A 112 39.70 7.80 12.53
C ALA A 112 38.90 8.00 11.22
N ILE A 113 39.58 8.03 10.07
CA ILE A 113 38.93 8.13 8.75
C ILE A 113 38.02 6.92 8.51
N LYS A 114 38.49 5.70 8.80
CA LYS A 114 37.69 4.47 8.69
C LYS A 114 36.44 4.54 9.57
N GLN A 115 36.59 4.92 10.84
CA GLN A 115 35.47 5.04 11.78
C GLN A 115 34.45 6.10 11.34
N ALA A 116 34.91 7.24 10.79
CA ALA A 116 34.02 8.26 10.26
C ALA A 116 33.21 7.72 9.06
N ALA A 117 33.86 7.04 8.13
CA ALA A 117 33.18 6.43 6.98
C ALA A 117 32.17 5.34 7.39
N GLU A 118 32.53 4.50 8.37
CA GLU A 118 31.63 3.48 8.92
C GLU A 118 30.42 4.11 9.62
N TYR A 119 30.63 5.20 10.36
CA TYR A 119 29.54 5.95 10.99
C TYR A 119 28.60 6.57 9.95
N GLU A 120 29.12 7.24 8.93
CA GLU A 120 28.32 7.83 7.84
C GLU A 120 27.52 6.74 7.10
N ALA A 121 28.14 5.59 6.81
CA ALA A 121 27.44 4.46 6.19
C ALA A 121 26.33 3.90 7.09
N ALA A 122 26.55 3.81 8.40
CA ALA A 122 25.54 3.36 9.36
C ALA A 122 24.36 4.34 9.45
N VAL A 123 24.62 5.65 9.45
CA VAL A 123 23.58 6.69 9.43
C VAL A 123 22.76 6.59 8.15
N ALA A 124 23.40 6.51 6.98
CA ALA A 124 22.69 6.37 5.70
C ALA A 124 21.84 5.09 5.64
N ALA A 125 22.33 3.97 6.20
CA ALA A 125 21.57 2.73 6.28
C ALA A 125 20.35 2.85 7.21
N ALA A 126 20.48 3.55 8.34
CA ALA A 126 19.37 3.81 9.26
C ALA A 126 18.28 4.69 8.62
N GLU A 127 18.69 5.77 7.94
CA GLU A 127 17.76 6.65 7.20
C GLU A 127 17.03 5.90 6.08
N ALA A 128 17.74 5.02 5.34
CA ALA A 128 17.12 4.19 4.31
C ALA A 128 16.10 3.19 4.89
N ALA A 129 16.39 2.61 6.06
CA ALA A 129 15.48 1.70 6.74
C ALA A 129 14.20 2.42 7.21
N GLU A 130 14.33 3.61 7.81
CA GLU A 130 13.18 4.44 8.21
C GLU A 130 12.31 4.83 7.00
N LYS A 131 12.94 5.22 5.89
CA LYS A 131 12.23 5.53 4.65
C LYS A 131 11.51 4.32 4.08
N MET A 132 12.08 3.13 4.19
CA MET A 132 11.42 1.90 3.75
C MET A 132 10.20 1.56 4.63
N GLU A 133 10.31 1.74 5.94
CA GLU A 133 9.21 1.49 6.89
C GLU A 133 8.03 2.45 6.64
N THR A 134 8.30 3.74 6.43
CA THR A 134 7.28 4.74 6.10
C THR A 134 6.60 4.45 4.75
N MET A 135 7.34 4.00 3.74
CA MET A 135 6.75 3.59 2.46
C MET A 135 5.85 2.35 2.60
N LYS A 136 6.20 1.38 3.45
CA LYS A 136 5.34 0.21 3.71
C LYS A 136 4.03 0.61 4.39
N LEU A 137 4.10 1.51 5.38
CA LEU A 137 2.90 2.00 6.07
C LEU A 137 1.97 2.71 5.07
N ALA A 138 2.51 3.63 4.25
CA ALA A 138 1.75 4.33 3.22
C ALA A 138 1.11 3.37 2.19
N ALA A 139 1.83 2.32 1.79
CA ALA A 139 1.29 1.30 0.90
C ALA A 139 0.12 0.53 1.54
N SER A 140 0.23 0.19 2.83
CA SER A 140 -0.85 -0.51 3.56
C SER A 140 -2.10 0.37 3.71
N GLU A 141 -1.92 1.66 3.96
CA GLU A 141 -3.01 2.64 4.05
C GLU A 141 -3.69 2.79 2.68
N ALA A 142 -2.92 2.89 1.60
CA ALA A 142 -3.45 2.95 0.24
C ALA A 142 -4.27 1.70 -0.13
N GLU A 143 -3.79 0.50 0.20
CA GLU A 143 -4.52 -0.74 -0.04
C GLU A 143 -5.85 -0.77 0.75
N SER A 144 -5.83 -0.31 2.00
CA SER A 144 -7.04 -0.22 2.82
C SER A 144 -8.07 0.75 2.23
N ALA A 145 -7.61 1.89 1.69
CA ALA A 145 -8.47 2.89 1.05
C ALA A 145 -9.09 2.37 -0.25
N ILE A 146 -8.33 1.62 -1.06
CA ILE A 146 -8.85 0.98 -2.27
C ILE A 146 -9.97 -0.02 -1.91
N LYS A 147 -9.73 -0.91 -0.94
CA LYS A 147 -10.74 -1.89 -0.50
C LYS A 147 -12.01 -1.20 0.03
N ALA A 148 -11.86 -0.11 0.79
CA ALA A 148 -13.00 0.66 1.28
C ALA A 148 -13.80 1.31 0.14
N ALA A 149 -13.12 1.87 -0.86
CA ALA A 149 -13.76 2.47 -2.03
C ALA A 149 -14.51 1.43 -2.89
N GLU A 150 -13.94 0.25 -3.10
CA GLU A 150 -14.60 -0.86 -3.81
C GLU A 150 -15.85 -1.34 -3.08
N LYS A 151 -15.77 -1.49 -1.75
CA LYS A 151 -16.93 -1.85 -0.91
C LYS A 151 -18.04 -0.81 -1.02
N ALA A 152 -17.71 0.48 -0.88
CA ALA A 152 -18.69 1.57 -1.00
C ALA A 152 -19.35 1.61 -2.39
N LYS A 153 -18.57 1.35 -3.46
CA LYS A 153 -19.09 1.26 -4.82
C LYS A 153 -20.06 0.07 -4.98
N ALA A 154 -19.74 -1.08 -4.41
CA ALA A 154 -20.59 -2.26 -4.43
C ALA A 154 -21.91 -2.03 -3.67
N GLU A 155 -21.84 -1.42 -2.47
CA GLU A 155 -23.01 -1.08 -1.67
C GLU A 155 -23.92 -0.07 -2.39
N LYS A 156 -23.35 0.95 -3.02
CA LYS A 156 -24.11 1.91 -3.82
C LYS A 156 -24.82 1.24 -4.99
N ALA A 157 -24.14 0.38 -5.75
CA ALA A 157 -24.73 -0.36 -6.87
C ALA A 157 -25.86 -1.29 -6.40
N ALA A 158 -25.70 -1.94 -5.24
CA ALA A 158 -26.74 -2.77 -4.64
C ALA A 158 -27.98 -1.94 -4.23
N ALA A 159 -27.76 -0.77 -3.63
CA ALA A 159 -28.84 0.15 -3.25
C ALA A 159 -29.61 0.68 -4.47
N GLU A 160 -28.91 1.05 -5.55
CA GLU A 160 -29.54 1.49 -6.80
C GLU A 160 -30.39 0.38 -7.43
N LYS A 161 -29.89 -0.86 -7.45
CA LYS A 161 -30.65 -2.03 -7.94
C LYS A 161 -31.89 -2.31 -7.09
N ALA A 162 -31.77 -2.21 -5.75
CA ALA A 162 -32.89 -2.38 -4.84
C ALA A 162 -33.96 -1.29 -5.05
N ALA A 163 -33.55 -0.03 -5.21
CA ALA A 163 -34.44 1.09 -5.49
C ALA A 163 -35.17 0.94 -6.84
N ALA A 164 -34.45 0.52 -7.89
CA ALA A 164 -35.03 0.25 -9.21
C ALA A 164 -36.07 -0.88 -9.14
N ARG A 165 -35.77 -1.96 -8.40
CA ARG A 165 -36.71 -3.08 -8.20
C ARG A 165 -37.97 -2.62 -7.46
N LEU A 166 -37.83 -1.87 -6.37
CA LEU A 166 -38.96 -1.33 -5.62
C LEU A 166 -39.85 -0.44 -6.49
N LYS A 167 -39.25 0.43 -7.31
CA LYS A 167 -39.98 1.28 -8.27
C LYS A 167 -40.77 0.44 -9.26
N ALA A 168 -40.17 -0.58 -9.86
CA ALA A 168 -40.85 -1.48 -10.79
C ALA A 168 -42.01 -2.22 -10.12
N THR A 169 -41.82 -2.72 -8.90
CA THR A 169 -42.89 -3.39 -8.14
C THR A 169 -44.05 -2.45 -7.83
N ARG A 170 -43.79 -1.19 -7.41
CA ARG A 170 -44.86 -0.20 -7.18
C ARG A 170 -45.71 0.03 -8.43
N VAL A 171 -45.08 0.16 -9.60
CA VAL A 171 -45.80 0.29 -10.88
C VAL A 171 -46.71 -0.91 -11.13
N ALA A 172 -46.20 -2.13 -10.92
CA ALA A 172 -46.99 -3.36 -11.13
C ALA A 172 -48.18 -3.48 -10.16
N ILE A 173 -47.97 -3.18 -8.88
CA ILE A 173 -49.03 -3.24 -7.85
C ILE A 173 -50.11 -2.18 -8.11
N ASN A 174 -49.72 -0.98 -8.57
CA ASN A 174 -50.66 0.10 -8.89
C ASN A 174 -51.48 -0.18 -10.16
N ALA A 175 -50.87 -0.84 -11.16
CA ALA A 175 -51.59 -1.29 -12.34
C ALA A 175 -52.73 -2.25 -11.94
N GLY A 176 -52.42 -3.16 -11.01
CA GLY A 176 -53.33 -4.17 -10.50
C GLY A 176 -53.28 -5.46 -11.30
N GLY A 177 -53.83 -6.52 -10.72
CA GLY A 177 -53.86 -7.84 -11.35
C GLY A 177 -54.82 -8.79 -10.66
N LEU A 178 -54.99 -9.97 -11.25
CA LEU A 178 -55.78 -11.04 -10.64
C LEU A 178 -55.01 -11.62 -9.45
N VAL A 179 -55.62 -11.58 -8.28
CA VAL A 179 -55.06 -12.08 -7.02
C VAL A 179 -56.14 -12.86 -6.28
N LEU A 180 -55.74 -13.96 -5.64
CA LEU A 180 -56.64 -14.70 -4.76
C LEU A 180 -56.82 -13.92 -3.46
N LYS A 181 -58.06 -13.48 -3.22
CA LYS A 181 -58.44 -12.64 -2.11
C LYS A 181 -59.43 -13.35 -1.18
N LYS A 182 -59.27 -13.15 0.14
CA LYS A 182 -60.18 -13.67 1.17
C LYS A 182 -60.35 -12.63 2.28
N MET A 183 -61.57 -12.36 2.74
CA MET A 183 -61.80 -11.63 4.00
C MET A 183 -61.71 -12.63 5.17
N GLY A 184 -61.36 -12.16 6.38
CA GLY A 184 -61.38 -12.98 7.59
C GLY A 184 -62.74 -13.64 7.91
N ASN A 185 -63.85 -13.15 7.34
CA ASN A 185 -65.19 -13.74 7.47
C ASN A 185 -65.63 -14.58 6.24
N GLU A 186 -64.77 -14.78 5.24
CA GLU A 186 -65.03 -15.62 4.08
C GLU A 186 -64.47 -17.04 4.29
N ALA A 187 -65.16 -18.05 3.76
CA ALA A 187 -64.73 -19.44 3.91
C ALA A 187 -63.59 -19.83 2.95
N ALA A 188 -63.49 -19.20 1.77
CA ALA A 188 -62.57 -19.56 0.70
C ALA A 188 -61.99 -18.34 -0.04
N PHE A 189 -60.79 -18.49 -0.63
CA PHE A 189 -60.20 -17.49 -1.52
C PHE A 189 -60.99 -17.39 -2.83
N LYS A 190 -61.06 -16.17 -3.37
CA LYS A 190 -61.70 -15.88 -4.65
C LYS A 190 -60.76 -15.06 -5.52
N ALA A 191 -60.63 -15.41 -6.80
CA ALA A 191 -59.88 -14.61 -7.75
C ALA A 191 -60.55 -13.25 -7.92
N ARG A 192 -59.80 -12.18 -7.64
CA ARG A 192 -60.28 -10.80 -7.73
C ARG A 192 -59.23 -9.91 -8.37
N TYR A 193 -59.67 -8.89 -9.09
CA TYR A 193 -58.74 -7.88 -9.55
C TYR A 193 -58.38 -6.96 -8.37
N VAL A 194 -57.11 -6.97 -7.95
CA VAL A 194 -56.60 -6.23 -6.79
C VAL A 194 -55.55 -5.23 -7.24
N TRP A 195 -55.59 -4.01 -6.70
CA TRP A 195 -54.58 -2.98 -6.94
C TRP A 195 -54.40 -2.09 -5.71
N VAL A 196 -53.25 -1.42 -5.63
CA VAL A 196 -53.02 -0.38 -4.61
C VAL A 196 -53.15 0.99 -5.27
N ASP A 197 -53.90 1.89 -4.64
CA ASP A 197 -54.03 3.29 -5.06
C ASP A 197 -53.19 4.12 -4.09
N GLU A 198 -52.05 4.64 -4.59
CA GLU A 198 -51.11 5.42 -3.78
C GLU A 198 -51.67 6.79 -3.37
N ASP A 199 -52.46 7.43 -4.24
CA ASP A 199 -53.00 8.76 -4.00
C ASP A 199 -54.07 8.73 -2.91
N LYS A 200 -54.92 7.70 -2.95
CA LYS A 200 -55.95 7.47 -1.93
C LYS A 200 -55.44 6.67 -0.74
N LYS A 201 -54.24 6.12 -0.82
CA LYS A 201 -53.66 5.19 0.15
C LYS A 201 -54.61 4.04 0.46
N THR A 202 -55.05 3.32 -0.55
CA THR A 202 -56.02 2.23 -0.38
C THR A 202 -55.56 0.96 -1.10
N VAL A 203 -55.87 -0.19 -0.51
CA VAL A 203 -55.87 -1.48 -1.23
C VAL A 203 -57.28 -1.70 -1.73
N ASN A 204 -57.44 -1.83 -3.04
CA ASN A 204 -58.73 -1.95 -3.70
C ASN A 204 -58.87 -3.34 -4.33
N TRP A 205 -60.10 -3.87 -4.33
CA TRP A 205 -60.42 -5.09 -5.06
C TRP A 205 -61.81 -5.01 -5.68
N SER A 206 -61.95 -5.52 -6.89
CA SER A 206 -63.24 -5.56 -7.58
C SER A 206 -64.14 -6.68 -7.06
N LYS A 207 -65.41 -6.69 -7.46
CA LYS A 207 -66.36 -7.77 -7.15
C LYS A 207 -66.13 -9.01 -8.04
N GLY A 208 -65.50 -8.85 -9.19
CA GLY A 208 -65.20 -9.88 -10.18
C GLY A 208 -63.70 -10.02 -10.47
N GLU A 209 -63.37 -10.51 -11.66
CA GLU A 209 -61.98 -10.76 -12.10
C GLU A 209 -61.40 -9.63 -12.95
N THR A 210 -62.22 -8.65 -13.32
CA THR A 210 -61.81 -7.44 -14.06
C THR A 210 -61.75 -6.24 -13.12
N LYS A 211 -61.07 -5.17 -13.55
CA LYS A 211 -61.00 -3.88 -12.82
C LYS A 211 -62.32 -3.11 -12.83
N GLU A 212 -63.28 -3.54 -13.65
CA GLU A 212 -64.54 -2.86 -13.89
C GLU A 212 -65.61 -3.16 -12.82
N GLY A 213 -66.52 -2.21 -12.62
CA GLY A 213 -67.66 -2.34 -11.71
C GLY A 213 -67.37 -1.91 -10.26
N PRO A 214 -68.29 -2.23 -9.32
CA PRO A 214 -68.14 -1.81 -7.93
C PRO A 214 -66.94 -2.51 -7.27
N PHE A 215 -66.10 -1.73 -6.60
CA PHE A 215 -64.95 -2.20 -5.84
C PHE A 215 -65.10 -1.88 -4.35
N LYS A 216 -64.37 -2.61 -3.53
CA LYS A 216 -64.22 -2.36 -2.09
C LYS A 216 -62.76 -1.98 -1.82
N SER A 217 -62.55 -1.32 -0.70
CA SER A 217 -61.22 -0.83 -0.32
C SER A 217 -60.95 -0.97 1.17
N ILE A 218 -59.66 -1.06 1.51
CA ILE A 218 -59.14 -0.83 2.85
C ILE A 218 -58.19 0.37 2.77
N THR A 219 -58.40 1.35 3.65
CA THR A 219 -57.51 2.50 3.77
C THR A 219 -56.25 2.12 4.53
N LEU A 220 -55.10 2.34 3.91
CA LEU A 220 -53.76 2.16 4.47
C LEU A 220 -53.38 3.40 5.30
N ALA A 221 -54.00 3.51 6.47
CA ALA A 221 -53.72 4.57 7.43
C ALA A 221 -52.60 4.17 8.44
N PRO A 222 -51.99 5.14 9.15
CA PRO A 222 -51.14 4.83 10.29
C PRO A 222 -51.90 3.96 11.31
N GLY A 223 -51.38 2.78 11.63
CA GLY A 223 -52.02 1.80 12.52
C GLY A 223 -52.53 0.52 11.84
N VAL A 224 -52.60 0.49 10.50
CA VAL A 224 -52.85 -0.75 9.76
C VAL A 224 -51.65 -1.69 9.91
N VAL A 225 -51.91 -2.94 10.27
CA VAL A 225 -50.90 -3.99 10.38
C VAL A 225 -50.88 -4.79 9.08
N ILE A 226 -49.70 -4.88 8.46
CA ILE A 226 -49.47 -5.73 7.27
C ILE A 226 -48.48 -6.81 7.70
N SER A 227 -48.91 -8.08 7.63
CA SER A 227 -48.09 -9.21 8.07
C SER A 227 -46.90 -9.44 7.15
N ALA A 228 -45.84 -10.06 7.69
CA ALA A 228 -44.82 -10.68 6.85
C ALA A 228 -45.48 -11.78 5.97
N PRO A 229 -45.01 -12.00 4.74
CA PRO A 229 -45.58 -13.01 3.87
C PRO A 229 -45.39 -14.40 4.48
N THR A 230 -46.46 -15.19 4.52
CA THR A 230 -46.42 -16.56 5.03
C THR A 230 -46.70 -17.53 3.90
N PHE A 231 -45.81 -18.50 3.68
CA PHE A 231 -45.98 -19.48 2.61
C PHE A 231 -47.26 -20.28 2.83
N ASN A 232 -48.01 -20.49 1.75
CA ASN A 232 -49.26 -21.22 1.75
C ASN A 232 -49.28 -22.18 0.55
N ALA A 233 -49.16 -23.47 0.85
CA ALA A 233 -49.16 -24.53 -0.14
C ALA A 233 -50.50 -24.63 -0.90
N ALA A 234 -50.43 -25.17 -2.10
CA ALA A 234 -51.57 -25.43 -2.96
C ALA A 234 -52.59 -26.35 -2.29
N LYS A 235 -53.86 -26.14 -2.63
CA LYS A 235 -54.98 -27.00 -2.21
C LYS A 235 -55.71 -27.49 -3.44
N ALA A 236 -55.98 -28.79 -3.48
CA ALA A 236 -56.85 -29.38 -4.50
C ALA A 236 -58.29 -28.84 -4.36
N ALA A 237 -59.02 -28.81 -5.48
CA ALA A 237 -60.43 -28.47 -5.47
C ALA A 237 -61.22 -29.45 -4.57
N SER A 238 -62.20 -28.95 -3.84
CA SER A 238 -63.10 -29.73 -3.00
C SER A 238 -64.55 -29.35 -3.26
N MET A 239 -65.50 -30.11 -2.71
CA MET A 239 -66.93 -29.76 -2.77
C MET A 239 -67.26 -28.39 -2.15
N PHE A 240 -66.33 -27.81 -1.38
CA PHE A 240 -66.50 -26.53 -0.68
C PHE A 240 -65.59 -25.40 -1.21
N GLY A 241 -64.79 -25.63 -2.26
CA GLY A 241 -63.90 -24.60 -2.80
C GLY A 241 -63.10 -25.00 -4.04
N ALA A 242 -62.69 -24.00 -4.83
CA ALA A 242 -61.84 -24.18 -5.99
C ALA A 242 -60.40 -24.56 -5.59
N ALA A 243 -59.62 -25.08 -6.55
CA ALA A 243 -58.20 -25.33 -6.33
C ALA A 243 -57.46 -24.00 -6.07
N GLU A 244 -56.55 -24.01 -5.10
CA GLU A 244 -55.68 -22.87 -4.78
C GLU A 244 -54.24 -23.23 -5.19
N PRO A 245 -53.51 -22.39 -5.93
CA PRO A 245 -52.12 -22.62 -6.29
C PRO A 245 -51.18 -22.37 -5.10
N ASP A 246 -49.89 -22.66 -5.24
CA ASP A 246 -48.87 -22.25 -4.27
C ASP A 246 -48.74 -20.71 -4.24
N GLY A 247 -48.51 -20.15 -3.06
CA GLY A 247 -48.26 -18.72 -2.95
C GLY A 247 -47.94 -18.27 -1.53
N TYR A 248 -47.89 -16.95 -1.33
CA TYR A 248 -47.66 -16.33 -0.04
C TYR A 248 -48.88 -15.51 0.37
N ILE A 249 -49.34 -15.69 1.60
CA ILE A 249 -50.43 -14.90 2.16
C ILE A 249 -49.85 -13.66 2.83
N ILE A 250 -50.42 -12.51 2.46
CA ILE A 250 -50.23 -11.22 3.11
C ILE A 250 -51.56 -10.82 3.73
N THR A 251 -51.56 -10.57 5.03
CA THR A 251 -52.75 -10.17 5.77
C THR A 251 -52.67 -8.68 6.08
N VAL A 252 -53.71 -7.94 5.69
CA VAL A 252 -53.90 -6.52 5.97
C VAL A 252 -55.02 -6.37 7.00
N THR A 253 -54.69 -5.84 8.17
CA THR A 253 -55.61 -5.67 9.29
C THR A 253 -55.74 -4.20 9.65
N GLU A 254 -56.92 -3.62 9.44
CA GLU A 254 -57.16 -2.19 9.63
C GLU A 254 -57.07 -1.76 11.10
N ALA A 255 -57.63 -2.58 12.01
CA ALA A 255 -57.59 -2.40 13.46
C ALA A 255 -57.88 -3.73 14.17
N PRO A 256 -57.45 -3.93 15.43
CA PRO A 256 -57.82 -5.09 16.22
C PRO A 256 -59.34 -5.28 16.26
N GLY A 257 -59.82 -6.47 15.89
CA GLY A 257 -61.25 -6.81 15.87
C GLY A 257 -62.01 -6.48 14.57
N LYS A 258 -61.39 -5.81 13.60
CA LYS A 258 -61.96 -5.65 12.25
C LYS A 258 -61.61 -6.86 11.35
N PRO A 259 -62.44 -7.19 10.35
CA PRO A 259 -62.15 -8.27 9.42
C PRO A 259 -60.87 -7.95 8.62
N SER A 260 -59.92 -8.89 8.63
CA SER A 260 -58.69 -8.78 7.86
C SER A 260 -58.91 -9.08 6.37
N LEU A 261 -58.04 -8.54 5.53
CA LEU A 261 -57.95 -8.87 4.11
C LEU A 261 -56.70 -9.74 3.90
N ASP A 262 -56.92 -10.98 3.48
CA ASP A 262 -55.87 -11.89 3.07
C ASP A 262 -55.73 -11.85 1.54
N LEU A 263 -54.52 -11.57 1.09
CA LEU A 263 -54.13 -11.60 -0.32
C LEU A 263 -53.11 -12.73 -0.50
N LYS A 264 -53.43 -13.69 -1.35
CA LYS A 264 -52.52 -14.76 -1.73
C LYS A 264 -51.82 -14.37 -3.02
N ILE A 265 -50.55 -13.99 -2.87
CA ILE A 265 -49.66 -13.58 -3.96
C ILE A 265 -48.97 -14.82 -4.51
N GLU A 266 -49.25 -15.14 -5.77
CA GLU A 266 -48.56 -16.18 -6.51
C GLU A 266 -47.14 -15.69 -6.89
N GLY A 267 -46.18 -16.61 -6.95
CA GLY A 267 -44.78 -16.30 -7.26
C GLY A 267 -43.83 -16.53 -6.09
N GLY A 268 -42.67 -15.88 -6.12
CA GLY A 268 -41.61 -16.09 -5.12
C GLY A 268 -41.76 -15.20 -3.88
N THR A 269 -41.03 -15.54 -2.80
CA THR A 269 -40.99 -14.73 -1.55
C THR A 269 -40.67 -13.26 -1.81
N ALA A 270 -39.84 -12.98 -2.83
CA ALA A 270 -39.45 -11.62 -3.18
C ALA A 270 -40.62 -10.77 -3.70
N ASP A 271 -41.58 -11.38 -4.39
CA ASP A 271 -42.76 -10.68 -4.92
C ASP A 271 -43.71 -10.34 -3.78
N ALA A 272 -43.97 -11.30 -2.89
CA ALA A 272 -44.80 -11.08 -1.71
C ALA A 272 -44.19 -10.06 -0.74
N ASN A 273 -42.86 -10.11 -0.51
CA ASN A 273 -42.17 -9.09 0.29
C ASN A 273 -42.25 -7.70 -0.34
N ALA A 274 -42.23 -7.61 -1.67
CA ALA A 274 -42.35 -6.34 -2.36
C ALA A 274 -43.77 -5.77 -2.27
N TRP A 275 -44.81 -6.61 -2.29
CA TRP A 275 -46.19 -6.24 -1.97
C TRP A 275 -46.32 -5.68 -0.54
N VAL A 276 -45.76 -6.39 0.45
CA VAL A 276 -45.72 -5.92 1.85
C VAL A 276 -45.01 -4.57 1.97
N THR A 277 -43.82 -4.45 1.38
CA THR A 277 -43.01 -3.21 1.43
C THR A 277 -43.75 -2.04 0.78
N ALA A 278 -44.36 -2.24 -0.39
CA ALA A 278 -45.11 -1.19 -1.08
C ALA A 278 -46.30 -0.70 -0.26
N MET A 279 -47.07 -1.60 0.35
CA MET A 279 -48.21 -1.24 1.21
C MET A 279 -47.76 -0.57 2.51
N GLN A 280 -46.69 -1.07 3.14
CA GLN A 280 -46.14 -0.49 4.37
C GLN A 280 -45.66 0.94 4.17
N LEU A 281 -44.98 1.24 3.04
CA LEU A 281 -44.53 2.61 2.72
C LEU A 281 -45.69 3.62 2.63
N LEU A 282 -46.91 3.17 2.34
CA LEU A 282 -48.09 4.04 2.31
C LEU A 282 -48.69 4.29 3.70
N CYS A 283 -48.50 3.33 4.62
CA CYS A 283 -48.89 3.44 6.04
C CYS A 283 -47.95 4.35 6.85
N VAL A 284 -46.71 4.58 6.39
CA VAL A 284 -45.76 5.48 7.07
C VAL A 284 -46.16 6.95 6.80
N PRO A 285 -46.22 7.82 7.83
CA PRO A 285 -46.41 9.25 7.61
C PRO A 285 -45.27 9.81 6.76
N LYS A 286 -45.60 10.61 5.72
CA LYS A 286 -44.57 11.34 4.97
C LYS A 286 -43.79 12.19 5.98
N ALA A 287 -42.48 11.98 6.08
CA ALA A 287 -41.61 12.93 6.75
C ALA A 287 -41.82 14.30 6.09
N LYS A 288 -42.18 15.30 6.90
CA LYS A 288 -42.27 16.70 6.46
C LYS A 288 -40.88 17.25 6.22
#